data_AF-A0A537I748-F1
#
_entry.id   AF-A0A537I748-F1
#
_cell.length_a   1.000
_cell.length_b   1.000
_cell.length_c   1.000
_cell.angle_alpha   90.00
_cell.angle_beta   90.00
_cell.angle_gamma   90.00
#
_symmetry.space_group_name_H-M   'P 1'
#
loop_
_entity.id
_entity.type
_entity.pdbx_description
1 polymer ?
#
loop_
_entity_poly.entity_id
_entity_poly.type
_entity_poly.pdbx_seq_one_letter_code
_entity_poly.pdbx_strand_id
1 'polypeptide(L)' 'MSSVVIKSTENGPNLVIVDGKVVQAWCRCGASTMKPYCDGSHKKNGFTAEARDVKVA' A
#
# COMPACT_ATOMS: atom_id res chain seq x y z
N MET A 1 11.65 -14.10 14.75
CA MET A 1 10.49 -13.20 14.56
C MET A 1 10.59 -12.67 13.15
N SER A 2 9.51 -12.75 12.37
CA SER A 2 9.44 -12.12 11.06
C SER A 2 9.27 -10.61 11.22
N SER A 3 9.98 -9.84 10.39
CA SER A 3 9.85 -8.39 10.34
C SER A 3 8.69 -8.01 9.42
N VAL A 4 7.70 -7.29 9.95
CA VAL A 4 6.53 -6.85 9.18
C VAL A 4 6.49 -5.34 9.14
N VAL A 5 6.56 -4.77 7.94
CA VAL A 5 6.52 -3.32 7.71
C VAL A 5 5.39 -3.00 6.74
N ILE A 6 4.60 -1.97 7.04
CA ILE A 6 3.61 -1.43 6.12
C ILE A 6 4.13 -0.09 5.61
N LYS A 7 4.40 0.01 4.30
CA LYS A 7 4.88 1.24 3.67
C LYS A 7 3.79 1.85 2.79
N SER A 8 3.32 3.03 3.11
CA SER A 8 2.50 3.84 2.22
C SER A 8 3.37 4.49 1.14
N THR A 9 3.11 4.20 -0.14
CA THR A 9 3.83 4.83 -1.26
C THR A 9 3.17 6.14 -1.67
N GLU A 10 3.95 7.11 -2.14
CA GLU A 10 3.41 8.36 -2.70
C GLU A 10 2.34 8.07 -3.76
N ASN A 11 1.16 8.69 -3.61
CA ASN A 11 0.01 8.60 -4.51
C ASN A 11 -0.44 7.16 -4.85
N GLY A 12 -0.05 6.17 -4.04
CA GLY A 12 -0.20 4.76 -4.36
C GLY A 12 -0.67 3.92 -3.17
N PRO A 13 -0.49 2.59 -3.22
CA PRO A 13 -0.98 1.68 -2.20
C PRO A 13 -0.16 1.67 -0.91
N ASN A 14 -0.65 0.89 0.06
CA ASN A 14 0.14 0.41 1.18
C ASN A 14 0.82 -0.91 0.77
N LEU A 15 2.15 -0.96 0.80
CA LEU A 15 2.92 -2.18 0.59
C LEU A 15 3.10 -2.91 1.92
N VAL A 16 2.73 -4.19 1.93
CA VAL A 16 3.03 -5.09 3.04
C VAL A 16 4.36 -5.77 2.74
N ILE A 17 5.34 -5.53 3.59
CA ILE A 17 6.69 -6.03 3.46
C ILE A 17 6.95 -7.02 4.59
N VAL A 18 7.24 -8.27 4.24
CA VAL A 18 7.62 -9.32 5.18
C VAL A 18 9.05 -9.73 4.86
N ASP A 19 9.95 -9.57 5.83
CA ASP A 19 11.37 -9.92 5.71
C ASP A 19 12.03 -9.29 4.46
N GLY A 20 11.73 -8.01 4.25
CA GLY A 20 12.27 -7.20 3.14
C GLY A 20 11.60 -7.43 1.79
N LYS A 21 10.62 -8.35 1.69
CA LYS A 21 9.91 -8.65 0.44
C LYS A 21 8.51 -8.07 0.44
N VAL A 22 8.15 -7.38 -0.64
CA VAL A 22 6.77 -6.97 -0.87
C VAL A 22 5.93 -8.21 -1.15
N VAL A 23 4.99 -8.52 -0.27
CA VAL A 23 4.10 -9.69 -0.40
C VAL A 23 2.69 -9.30 -0.82
N GLN A 24 2.25 -8.07 -0.51
CA GLN A 24 0.94 -7.57 -0.87
C GLN A 24 0.95 -6.06 -1.10
N ALA A 25 -0.01 -5.57 -1.88
CA ALA A 25 -0.31 -4.16 -2.04
C ALA A 25 -1.79 -3.90 -1.73
N TRP A 26 -2.07 -3.13 -0.69
CA TRP A 26 -3.42 -2.80 -0.26
C TRP A 26 -3.85 -1.43 -0.77
N CYS A 27 -5.09 -1.36 -1.24
CA CYS A 27 -5.73 -0.15 -1.68
C CYS A 27 -5.93 0.80 -0.49
N ARG A 28 -5.50 2.05 -0.67
CA ARG A 28 -5.83 3.16 0.23
C ARG A 28 -6.56 4.32 -0.45
N CYS A 29 -6.76 4.24 -1.79
CA CYS A 29 -7.41 5.29 -2.57
C CYS A 29 -8.93 5.15 -2.69
N GLY A 30 -9.51 4.04 -2.20
CA GLY A 30 -10.96 3.77 -2.25
C GLY A 30 -11.52 3.32 -3.61
N ALA A 31 -10.80 3.53 -4.72
CA ALA A 31 -11.31 3.24 -6.07
C ALA A 31 -11.07 1.82 -6.58
N SER A 32 -10.29 0.97 -5.88
CA SER A 32 -10.02 -0.39 -6.35
C SER A 32 -11.30 -1.21 -6.50
N THR A 33 -11.37 -2.01 -7.56
CA THR A 33 -12.42 -3.01 -7.79
C THR A 33 -12.12 -4.33 -7.08
N MET A 34 -10.86 -4.54 -6.69
CA MET A 34 -10.36 -5.76 -6.04
C MET A 34 -10.05 -5.55 -4.55
N LYS A 35 -10.83 -4.72 -3.85
CA LYS A 35 -10.57 -4.42 -2.42
C LYS A 35 -10.45 -5.71 -1.59
N PRO A 36 -9.50 -5.79 -0.63
CA PRO A 36 -8.63 -4.71 -0.15
C PRO A 36 -7.37 -4.49 -1.01
N TYR A 37 -7.17 -5.24 -2.10
CA TYR A 37 -5.98 -5.14 -2.94
C TYR A 37 -5.98 -3.90 -3.83
N CYS A 38 -4.78 -3.41 -4.14
CA CYS A 38 -4.60 -2.35 -5.12
C CYS A 38 -4.57 -2.92 -6.55
N ASP A 39 -5.46 -2.42 -7.41
CA ASP A 39 -5.55 -2.77 -8.83
C ASP A 39 -5.01 -1.66 -9.77
N GLY A 40 -4.42 -0.61 -9.20
CA GLY A 40 -3.90 0.54 -9.95
C GLY A 40 -4.89 1.68 -10.17
N SER A 41 -6.14 1.57 -9.72
CA SER A 41 -7.17 2.61 -9.88
C SER A 41 -6.79 3.98 -9.29
N HIS A 42 -5.85 4.02 -8.34
CA HIS A 42 -5.31 5.27 -7.77
C HIS A 42 -4.72 6.22 -8.84
N LYS A 43 -4.18 5.67 -9.94
CA LYS A 43 -3.62 6.49 -11.03
C LYS A 43 -4.70 7.19 -11.85
N LYS A 44 -5.90 6.60 -11.92
CA LYS A 44 -7.01 7.08 -12.74
C LYS A 44 -7.95 8.00 -11.97
N ASN A 45 -8.07 7.83 -10.66
CA ASN A 45 -8.96 8.63 -9.82
C ASN A 45 -8.31 9.89 -9.21
N GLY A 46 -7.06 10.20 -9.57
CA GLY A 46 -6.36 11.40 -9.08
C GLY A 46 -6.00 11.35 -7.60
N PHE A 47 -5.84 10.16 -7.02
CA PHE A 47 -5.48 10.02 -5.60
C PHE A 47 -4.11 10.66 -5.32
N THR A 48 -4.09 11.58 -4.36
CA THR A 48 -2.87 12.24 -3.88
C THR A 48 -2.68 11.98 -2.40
N ALA A 49 -1.48 11.52 -2.03
CA ALA A 49 -1.11 11.28 -0.65
C ALA A 49 0.40 11.08 -0.50
N GLU A 50 0.96 11.65 0.57
CA GLU A 50 2.37 11.50 0.92
C GLU A 50 2.76 10.03 1.18
N ALA A 51 4.05 9.74 0.95
CA ALA A 51 4.67 8.48 1.36
C ALA A 51 4.93 8.48 2.88
N ARG A 52 4.66 7.36 3.55
CA ARG A 52 4.91 7.18 5.00
C ARG A 52 5.24 5.73 5.32
N ASP A 53 6.22 5.51 6.18
CA ASP A 53 6.52 4.19 6.71
C ASP A 53 5.76 3.98 8.03
N VAL A 54 4.93 2.94 8.09
CA VAL A 54 4.24 2.50 9.31
C VAL A 54 4.98 1.27 9.81
N LYS A 55 5.81 1.47 10.83
CA LYS A 55 6.42 0.36 11.57
C LYS A 55 5.34 -0.27 12.44
N VAL A 56 4.98 -1.52 12.14
CA VAL A 56 4.17 -2.34 13.03
C VAL A 56 5.17 -2.94 14.01
N ALA A 57 5.00 -2.63 15.30
CA ALA A 57 5.93 -2.99 16.37
C ALA A 57 6.22 -4.49 16.44
#